data_AF-A0A4Y5SL81-F1
#
_entry.id   AF-A0A4Y5SL81-F1
#
_cell.length_a   1.000
_cell.length_b   1.000
_cell.length_c   1.000
_cell.angle_alpha   90.00
_cell.angle_beta   90.00
_cell.angle_gamma   90.00
#
_symmetry.space_group_name_H-M   'P 1'
#
loop_
_entity.id
_entity.type
_entity.pdbx_description
1 polymer ?
#
loop_
_entity_poly.entity_id
_entity_poly.type
_entity_poly.pdbx_seq_one_letter_code
_entity_poly.pdbx_strand_id
1 'polypeptide(L)'
;MRRLLFALPFLLAGFLYLFMDFRETPMIILTLGWLAFALEYRYDGESTESDELVALAISMSVVLIPLHEGVAEILALFIFILVMTALFIKFKMRT
;
A
#
# COMPACT_ATOMS: atom_id res chain seq x y z
N MET A 1 -12.13 13.27 6.27
CA MET A 1 -11.15 12.35 6.88
C MET A 1 -10.42 11.66 5.74
N ARG A 2 -9.07 11.58 5.77
CA ARG A 2 -8.30 10.89 4.74
C ARG A 2 -8.64 9.41 4.79
N ARG A 3 -9.24 8.87 3.72
CA ARG A 3 -9.71 7.47 3.67
C ARG A 3 -8.52 6.51 3.63
N LEU A 4 -7.35 7.01 3.23
CA LEU A 4 -6.07 6.33 3.35
C LEU A 4 -5.78 5.77 4.76
N LEU A 5 -6.23 6.45 5.81
CA LEU A 5 -6.01 6.01 7.21
C LEU A 5 -6.68 4.67 7.54
N PHE A 6 -7.66 4.23 6.74
CA PHE A 6 -8.26 2.91 6.91
C PHE A 6 -7.27 1.76 6.66
N ALA A 7 -6.18 1.98 5.92
CA ALA A 7 -5.13 0.98 5.72
C ALA A 7 -4.18 0.84 6.93
N LEU A 8 -4.09 1.85 7.80
CA LEU A 8 -3.18 1.85 8.94
C LEU A 8 -3.34 0.64 9.88
N PRO A 9 -4.56 0.25 10.33
CA PRO A 9 -4.70 -0.93 11.17
C PRO A 9 -4.23 -2.22 10.49
N PHE A 10 -4.40 -2.34 9.17
CA PHE A 10 -3.91 -3.50 8.41
C PHE A 10 -2.39 -3.49 8.31
N LEU A 11 -1.77 -2.36 8.00
CA LEU A 11 -0.30 -2.25 7.98
C LEU A 11 0.33 -2.59 9.34
N LEU A 12 -0.28 -2.15 10.44
CA LEU A 12 0.14 -2.51 11.79
C LEU A 12 -0.05 -4.01 12.05
N ALA A 13 -1.19 -4.59 11.67
CA ALA A 13 -1.43 -6.01 11.81
C ALA A 13 -0.43 -6.86 11.00
N GLY A 14 -0.11 -6.45 9.77
CA GLY A 14 0.90 -7.11 8.96
C GLY A 14 2.31 -6.98 9.56
N PHE A 15 2.64 -5.83 10.15
CA PHE A 15 3.90 -5.69 10.88
C PHE A 15 3.98 -6.64 12.09
N LEU A 16 2.87 -6.82 12.82
CA LEU A 16 2.79 -7.84 13.88
C LEU A 16 2.92 -9.26 13.32
N TYR A 17 2.36 -9.54 12.15
CA TYR A 17 2.48 -10.83 11.48
C TYR A 17 3.95 -11.18 11.18
N LEU A 18 4.79 -10.21 10.79
CA LEU A 18 6.22 -10.45 10.56
C LEU A 18 6.97 -10.93 11.81
N PHE A 19 6.52 -10.56 13.02
CA PHE A 19 7.10 -11.08 14.25
C PHE A 19 6.74 -12.56 14.50
N MET A 20 5.64 -13.03 13.91
CA MET A 20 5.19 -14.42 14.04
C MET A 20 5.78 -15.30 12.92
N ASP A 21 5.87 -14.79 11.70
CA ASP A 21 6.38 -15.53 10.54
C ASP A 21 7.27 -14.61 9.67
N PHE A 22 8.58 -14.69 9.92
CA PHE A 22 9.57 -13.84 9.27
C PHE A 22 10.00 -14.42 7.92
N ARG A 23 9.25 -14.08 6.87
CA ARG A 23 9.52 -14.47 5.49
C ARG A 23 9.79 -13.26 4.60
N GLU A 24 10.49 -13.49 3.51
CA GLU A 24 10.84 -12.45 2.53
C GLU A 24 9.60 -11.84 1.87
N THR A 25 8.66 -12.66 1.41
CA THR A 25 7.47 -12.17 0.68
C THR A 25 6.57 -11.25 1.53
N PRO A 26 6.16 -11.61 2.76
CA PRO A 26 5.44 -10.69 3.64
C PRO A 26 6.21 -9.40 3.92
N MET A 27 7.55 -9.47 4.05
CA MET A 27 8.38 -8.28 4.28
C MET A 27 8.34 -7.34 3.08
N ILE A 28 8.42 -7.86 1.86
CA ILE A 28 8.29 -7.09 0.62
C ILE A 28 6.90 -6.45 0.54
N ILE A 29 5.84 -7.23 0.74
CA ILE A 29 4.45 -6.75 0.70
C ILE A 29 4.25 -5.57 1.66
N LEU A 30 4.73 -5.71 2.90
CA LEU A 30 4.56 -4.68 3.93
C LEU A 30 5.41 -3.45 3.66
N THR A 31 6.63 -3.64 3.17
CA THR A 31 7.50 -2.53 2.78
C THR A 31 6.86 -1.71 1.65
N LEU A 32 6.36 -2.38 0.62
CA LEU A 32 5.64 -1.73 -0.49
C LEU A 32 4.36 -1.03 0.00
N GLY A 33 3.58 -1.68 0.88
CA GLY A 33 2.38 -1.09 1.47
C GLY A 33 2.68 0.17 2.29
N TRP A 34 3.72 0.16 3.13
CA TRP A 34 4.16 1.33 3.88
C TRP A 34 4.67 2.46 2.98
N LEU A 35 5.42 2.13 1.93
CA LEU A 35 5.89 3.11 0.95
C LEU A 35 4.71 3.75 0.21
N ALA A 36 3.79 2.95 -0.32
CA ALA A 36 2.60 3.45 -1.01
C ALA A 36 1.76 4.34 -0.08
N PHE A 37 1.53 3.91 1.17
CA PHE A 37 0.85 4.71 2.18
C PHE A 37 1.57 6.04 2.44
N ALA A 38 2.89 6.03 2.68
CA ALA A 38 3.63 7.24 2.99
C ALA A 38 3.66 8.23 1.82
N LEU A 39 3.80 7.72 0.59
CA LEU A 39 3.79 8.49 -0.64
C LEU A 39 2.43 9.16 -0.87
N GLU A 40 1.35 8.39 -0.82
CA GLU A 40 -0.02 8.91 -0.97
C GLU A 40 -0.35 9.91 0.14
N TYR A 41 -0.01 9.57 1.39
CA TYR A 41 -0.23 10.45 2.54
C TYR A 41 0.49 11.79 2.36
N ARG A 42 1.74 11.77 1.89
CA ARG A 42 2.56 12.98 1.77
C ARG A 42 2.20 13.83 0.55
N TYR A 43 1.94 13.20 -0.60
CA TYR A 43 1.94 13.90 -1.89
C TYR A 43 0.58 13.91 -2.58
N ASP A 44 -0.36 13.03 -2.21
CA ASP A 44 -1.66 12.95 -2.87
C ASP A 44 -2.81 13.13 -1.88
N GLY A 45 -3.13 14.39 -1.61
CA GLY A 45 -4.25 14.80 -0.75
C GLY A 45 -5.46 15.35 -1.51
N GLU A 46 -5.53 15.15 -2.83
CA GLU A 46 -6.48 15.86 -3.71
C GLU A 46 -7.65 14.97 -4.20
N SER A 47 -7.47 13.64 -4.30
CA SER A 47 -8.52 12.71 -4.77
C SER A 47 -8.95 11.73 -3.68
N THR A 48 -10.22 11.83 -3.27
CA THR A 48 -10.82 10.88 -2.31
C THR A 48 -10.95 9.46 -2.86
N GLU A 49 -11.05 9.30 -4.18
CA GLU A 49 -11.18 8.01 -4.84
C GLU A 49 -9.83 7.27 -4.91
N SER A 50 -8.74 8.01 -5.14
CA SER A 50 -7.37 7.47 -5.07
C SER A 50 -7.05 6.96 -3.66
N ASP A 51 -7.35 7.77 -2.65
CA ASP A 51 -7.21 7.44 -1.23
C ASP A 51 -7.87 6.10 -0.87
N GLU A 52 -9.07 5.82 -1.41
CA GLU A 52 -9.81 4.58 -1.16
C GLU A 52 -9.21 3.38 -1.87
N LEU A 53 -8.85 3.54 -3.14
CA LEU A 53 -8.25 2.47 -3.93
C LEU A 53 -6.91 2.04 -3.32
N VAL A 54 -6.08 3.00 -2.91
CA VAL A 54 -4.81 2.73 -2.22
C VAL A 54 -5.06 2.06 -0.87
N ALA A 55 -6.01 2.58 -0.07
CA ALA A 55 -6.32 1.98 1.22
C ALA A 55 -6.81 0.52 1.09
N LEU A 56 -7.70 0.27 0.14
CA LEU A 56 -8.27 -1.04 -0.12
C LEU A 56 -7.20 -2.01 -0.62
N ALA A 57 -6.38 -1.59 -1.57
CA ALA A 57 -5.32 -2.44 -2.13
C ALA A 57 -4.30 -2.83 -1.07
N ILE A 58 -3.84 -1.88 -0.24
CA ILE A 58 -2.95 -2.17 0.89
C ILE A 58 -3.60 -3.15 1.86
N SER A 59 -4.84 -2.89 2.25
CA SER A 59 -5.57 -3.73 3.21
C SER A 59 -5.75 -5.16 2.70
N MET A 60 -6.15 -5.30 1.43
CA MET A 60 -6.32 -6.61 0.77
C MET A 60 -5.00 -7.35 0.64
N SER A 61 -3.92 -6.68 0.26
CA SER A 61 -2.59 -7.30 0.21
C SER A 61 -2.21 -7.88 1.56
N VAL A 62 -2.42 -7.17 2.66
CA VAL A 62 -2.10 -7.68 4.01
C VAL A 62 -2.98 -8.87 4.39
N VAL A 63 -4.29 -8.79 4.14
CA VAL A 63 -5.24 -9.89 4.46
C VAL A 63 -4.94 -11.14 3.63
N LEU A 64 -4.45 -10.97 2.40
CA LEU A 64 -4.11 -12.07 1.50
C LEU A 64 -2.79 -12.76 1.84
N ILE A 65 -1.90 -12.15 2.65
CA ILE A 65 -0.62 -12.76 3.06
C ILE A 65 -0.81 -14.22 3.52
N PRO A 66 -1.65 -14.53 4.51
CA PRO A 66 -1.82 -15.91 4.99
C PRO A 66 -2.62 -16.82 4.03
N LEU A 67 -3.33 -16.26 3.06
CA LEU A 67 -4.24 -17.02 2.17
C LEU A 67 -3.55 -17.40 0.86
N HIS A 68 -2.95 -16.41 0.19
CA HIS A 68 -2.31 -16.52 -1.13
C HIS A 68 -1.21 -15.46 -1.28
N GLU A 69 -0.02 -15.75 -0.75
CA GLU A 69 1.14 -14.85 -0.76
C GLU A 69 1.45 -14.27 -2.15
N GLY A 70 1.41 -15.08 -3.21
CA GLY A 70 1.69 -14.61 -4.57
C GLY A 70 0.68 -13.59 -5.09
N VAL A 71 -0.60 -13.71 -4.73
CA VAL A 71 -1.63 -12.73 -5.11
C VAL A 71 -1.44 -11.43 -4.30
N ALA A 72 -1.12 -11.57 -3.01
CA ALA A 72 -0.83 -10.43 -2.13
C ALA A 72 0.35 -9.59 -2.65
N GLU A 73 1.42 -10.26 -3.08
CA GLU A 73 2.62 -9.64 -3.65
C GLU A 73 2.32 -8.91 -4.96
N ILE A 74 1.61 -9.55 -5.90
CA ILE A 74 1.22 -8.93 -7.17
C ILE A 74 0.38 -7.67 -6.91
N LEU A 75 -0.58 -7.73 -5.98
CA LEU A 75 -1.42 -6.60 -5.65
C LEU A 75 -0.62 -5.44 -5.01
N ALA A 76 0.33 -5.77 -4.12
CA ALA A 76 1.20 -4.79 -3.47
C ALA A 76 2.13 -4.09 -4.47
N LEU A 77 2.72 -4.86 -5.41
CA LEU A 77 3.52 -4.31 -6.50
C LEU A 77 2.68 -3.43 -7.42
N PHE A 78 1.49 -3.89 -7.80
CA PHE A 78 0.60 -3.17 -8.70
C PHE A 78 0.20 -1.82 -8.11
N ILE A 79 -0.24 -1.76 -6.85
CA ILE A 79 -0.62 -0.49 -6.23
C ILE A 79 0.56 0.45 -6.06
N PHE A 80 1.75 -0.08 -5.71
CA PHE A 80 2.95 0.73 -5.58
C PHE A 80 3.33 1.38 -6.93
N ILE A 81 3.28 0.62 -8.03
CA ILE A 81 3.53 1.15 -9.38
C ILE A 81 2.51 2.22 -9.75
N LEU A 82 1.23 2.04 -9.42
CA LEU A 82 0.20 3.05 -9.67
C LEU A 82 0.48 4.35 -8.91
N VAL A 83 0.77 4.27 -7.61
CA VAL A 83 1.11 5.44 -6.78
C VAL A 83 2.34 6.16 -7.36
N MET A 84 3.40 5.41 -7.70
CA MET A 84 4.60 5.99 -8.31
C MET A 84 4.31 6.66 -9.66
N THR A 85 3.46 6.06 -10.49
CA THR A 85 3.06 6.60 -11.79
C THR A 85 2.26 7.88 -11.62
N ALA A 86 1.29 7.89 -10.70
CA ALA A 86 0.48 9.06 -10.38
C ALA A 86 1.36 10.22 -9.91
N LEU A 87 2.30 9.95 -8.99
CA LEU A 87 3.26 10.96 -8.52
C LEU A 87 4.17 11.45 -9.62
N PHE A 88 4.70 10.56 -10.46
CA PHE A 88 5.55 10.95 -11.58
C PHE A 88 4.83 11.88 -12.55
N ILE A 89 3.58 11.54 -12.90
CA ILE A 89 2.72 12.39 -13.75
C ILE A 89 2.49 13.74 -13.07
N LYS A 90 2.16 13.75 -11.78
CA LYS A 90 1.91 14.98 -11.00
C LYS A 90 3.12 15.91 -10.99
N PHE A 91 4.32 15.38 -10.75
CA PHE A 91 5.54 16.17 -10.75
C PHE A 91 5.93 16.64 -12.15
N LYS A 92 5.77 15.79 -13.17
CA LYS A 92 6.05 16.18 -14.57
C LYS A 92 5.10 17.27 -15.07
N MET A 93 3.82 17.22 -14.73
CA MET A 93 2.82 18.22 -15.16
C MET A 93 2.85 19.53 -14.35
N ARG A 94 3.53 19.56 -13.18
CA ARG A 94 3.79 20.79 -12.43
C ARG A 94 5.04 21.55 -12.88
N THR A 95 5.75 21.04 -13.89
CA THR A 95 6.88 21.71 -14.55
C THR A 95 6.41 22.32 -15.86
#